data_AF-A0A8T0U1A1-F1
#
_entry.id   AF-A0A8T0U1A1-F1
#
_cell.length_a   1.000
_cell.length_b   1.000
_cell.length_c   1.000
_cell.angle_alpha   90.00
_cell.angle_beta   90.00
_cell.angle_gamma   90.00
#
_symmetry.space_group_name_H-M   'P 1'
#
loop_
_entity.id
_entity.type
_entity.pdbx_description
1 polymer ?
#
loop_
_entity_poly.entity_id
_entity_poly.type
_entity_poly.pdbx_seq_one_letter_code
_entity_poly.pdbx_strand_id
1 'polypeptide(L)'
;MIRQWLLPEMKLAVGKPEYKMIIESDLKITCVHNEIVMELMWGIQHLMHKFVPEEKAEVAKEDRLPMSQGLKMFLRRYGFDVKPEMVNDQIVETAGDLFECDAVEKLFSSYLRDVSLCLKDTSGINCENWGNLKLATALIVIFGPEEDDNDFRKVLSEDEVSKLMDDARKYYGVLSMALSLRTYKKIRSAYRVRNEKKILLESLIKKAKEAFEAEQAQVCEKVPPPLTESVEQVEVLGYGQG
;
A
#
# COMPACT_ATOMS: atom_id res chain seq x y z
N MET A 1 22.43 -11.24 -23.67
CA MET A 1 21.82 -10.26 -22.74
C MET A 1 22.04 -10.65 -21.28
N ILE A 2 21.40 -11.69 -20.72
CA ILE A 2 21.48 -11.99 -19.27
C ILE A 2 22.93 -12.15 -18.74
N ARG A 3 23.78 -12.94 -19.44
CA ARG A 3 25.20 -13.14 -19.04
C ARG A 3 26.06 -11.88 -19.02
N GLN A 4 25.67 -10.82 -19.73
CA GLN A 4 26.45 -9.57 -19.78
C GLN A 4 26.33 -8.76 -18.49
N TRP A 5 25.29 -9.01 -17.69
CA TRP A 5 24.97 -8.24 -16.49
C TRP A 5 25.14 -9.04 -15.19
N LEU A 6 25.53 -10.32 -15.27
CA LEU A 6 25.77 -11.18 -14.12
C LEU A 6 27.25 -11.23 -13.78
N LEU A 7 27.59 -10.84 -12.56
CA LEU A 7 28.91 -11.05 -11.98
C LEU A 7 29.04 -12.50 -11.45
N PRO A 8 30.27 -13.03 -11.30
CA PRO A 8 30.50 -14.30 -10.62
C PRO A 8 29.80 -14.32 -9.25
N GLU A 9 29.25 -15.47 -8.86
CA GLU A 9 28.53 -15.71 -7.59
C GLU A 9 27.14 -15.06 -7.45
N MET A 10 26.73 -14.20 -8.38
CA MET A 10 25.35 -13.68 -8.39
C MET A 10 24.36 -14.79 -8.73
N LYS A 11 23.21 -14.78 -8.03
CA LYS A 11 22.07 -15.62 -8.35
C LYS A 11 20.98 -14.79 -9.01
N LEU A 12 20.36 -15.31 -10.05
CA LEU A 12 19.28 -14.65 -10.76
C LEU A 12 17.94 -14.93 -10.05
N ALA A 13 17.22 -13.90 -9.63
CA ALA A 13 15.85 -14.06 -9.15
C ALA A 13 14.91 -14.32 -10.34
N VAL A 14 14.07 -15.35 -10.26
CA VAL A 14 13.20 -15.76 -11.38
C VAL A 14 11.76 -15.94 -10.89
N GLY A 15 10.81 -15.27 -11.56
CA GLY A 15 9.39 -15.28 -11.17
C GLY A 15 8.62 -16.56 -11.55
N LYS A 16 9.14 -17.38 -12.46
CA LYS A 16 8.51 -18.65 -12.85
C LYS A 16 9.45 -19.84 -12.61
N PRO A 17 8.98 -20.95 -12.01
CA PRO A 17 9.82 -22.11 -11.76
C PRO A 17 10.31 -22.75 -13.07
N GLU A 18 9.51 -22.69 -14.15
CA GLU A 18 9.88 -23.20 -15.47
C GLU A 18 11.09 -22.43 -16.04
N TYR A 19 11.08 -21.10 -15.91
CA TYR A 19 12.20 -20.26 -16.34
C TYR A 19 13.46 -20.55 -15.52
N LYS A 20 13.32 -20.79 -14.20
CA LYS A 20 14.45 -21.20 -13.38
C LYS A 20 15.08 -22.48 -13.94
N MET A 21 14.28 -23.50 -14.25
CA MET A 21 14.81 -24.76 -14.80
C MET A 21 15.56 -24.55 -16.12
N ILE A 22 14.96 -23.83 -17.06
CA ILE A 22 15.54 -23.57 -18.39
C ILE A 22 16.84 -22.76 -18.27
N ILE A 23 16.84 -21.71 -17.44
CA ILE A 23 18.02 -20.86 -17.26
C ILE A 23 19.16 -21.63 -16.58
N GLU A 24 18.85 -22.46 -15.57
CA GLU A 24 19.85 -23.28 -14.89
C GLU A 24 20.39 -24.39 -15.82
N SER A 25 19.54 -25.03 -16.63
CA SER A 25 19.96 -26.09 -17.55
C SER A 25 20.80 -25.58 -18.71
N ASP A 26 20.37 -24.50 -19.35
CA ASP A 26 20.90 -24.08 -20.65
C ASP A 26 21.95 -22.99 -20.50
N LEU A 27 21.71 -22.05 -19.58
CA LEU A 27 22.61 -20.92 -19.34
C LEU A 27 23.56 -21.17 -18.17
N LYS A 28 23.40 -22.26 -17.41
CA LYS A 28 24.27 -22.58 -16.26
C LYS A 28 24.41 -21.41 -15.27
N ILE A 29 23.34 -20.62 -15.13
CA ILE A 29 23.24 -19.50 -14.18
C ILE A 29 22.45 -19.99 -12.98
N THR A 30 22.98 -19.82 -11.76
CA THR A 30 22.24 -20.17 -10.54
C THR A 30 21.05 -19.24 -10.34
N CYS A 31 19.87 -19.80 -10.06
CA CYS A 31 18.65 -19.04 -9.88
C CYS A 31 18.07 -19.18 -8.47
N VAL A 32 17.35 -18.15 -8.03
CA VAL A 32 16.53 -18.15 -6.81
C VAL A 32 15.07 -18.00 -7.21
N HIS A 33 14.25 -18.90 -6.67
CA HIS A 33 12.80 -18.88 -6.80
C HIS A 33 12.22 -19.31 -5.45
N ASN A 34 11.57 -18.38 -4.76
CA ASN A 34 10.93 -18.57 -3.46
C ASN A 34 9.84 -17.50 -3.27
N GLU A 35 9.10 -17.57 -2.17
CA GLU A 35 8.01 -16.64 -1.87
C GLU A 35 8.44 -15.16 -1.89
N ILE A 36 9.64 -14.84 -1.40
CA ILE A 36 10.17 -13.46 -1.41
C ILE A 36 10.39 -12.98 -2.85
N VAL A 37 10.95 -13.83 -3.72
CA VAL A 37 11.12 -13.52 -5.14
C VAL A 37 9.76 -13.35 -5.82
N MET A 38 8.76 -14.16 -5.47
CA MET A 38 7.41 -14.01 -6.02
C MET A 38 6.79 -12.66 -5.66
N GLU A 39 6.86 -12.25 -4.39
CA GLU A 39 6.36 -10.94 -3.94
C GLU A 39 7.10 -9.78 -4.65
N LEU A 40 8.42 -9.88 -4.79
CA LEU A 40 9.24 -8.87 -5.47
C LEU A 40 8.87 -8.76 -6.96
N MET A 41 8.79 -9.89 -7.66
CA MET A 41 8.47 -9.93 -9.09
C MET A 41 7.06 -9.41 -9.34
N TRP A 42 6.10 -9.75 -8.48
CA TRP A 42 4.74 -9.23 -8.53
C TRP A 42 4.74 -7.69 -8.45
N GLY A 43 5.47 -7.11 -7.49
CA GLY A 43 5.58 -5.65 -7.35
C GLY A 43 6.27 -4.96 -8.52
N ILE A 44 7.38 -5.51 -9.01
CA ILE A 44 8.09 -4.98 -10.19
C ILE A 44 7.19 -4.98 -11.42
N GLN A 45 6.40 -6.05 -11.61
CA GLN A 45 5.54 -6.20 -12.77
C GLN A 45 4.43 -5.14 -12.81
N HIS A 46 3.84 -4.79 -11.67
CA HIS A 46 2.81 -3.73 -11.55
C HIS A 46 3.38 -2.30 -11.64
N LEU A 47 4.70 -2.15 -11.57
CA LEU A 47 5.39 -0.86 -11.64
C LEU A 47 6.32 -0.77 -12.85
N MET A 48 6.28 -1.75 -13.76
CA MET A 48 7.23 -1.86 -14.87
C MET A 48 7.19 -0.62 -15.76
N HIS A 49 6.00 -0.08 -16.03
CA HIS A 49 5.79 1.14 -16.81
C HIS A 49 6.47 2.38 -16.21
N LYS A 50 6.76 2.38 -14.90
CA LYS A 50 7.50 3.46 -14.24
C LYS A 50 9.01 3.30 -14.37
N PHE A 51 9.50 2.08 -14.37
CA PHE A 51 10.94 1.78 -14.45
C PHE A 51 11.45 1.71 -15.89
N VAL A 52 10.60 1.24 -16.80
CA VAL A 52 10.88 1.08 -18.23
C VAL A 52 9.68 1.64 -19.01
N PRO A 53 9.59 2.97 -19.22
CA PRO A 53 8.45 3.59 -19.90
C PRO A 53 8.23 3.11 -21.34
N GLU A 54 9.28 2.61 -21.98
CA GLU A 54 9.21 2.02 -23.32
C GLU A 54 8.56 0.62 -23.33
N GLU A 55 8.52 -0.06 -22.18
CA GLU A 55 7.83 -1.32 -22.01
C GLU A 55 6.32 -1.06 -21.95
N LYS A 56 5.62 -1.53 -22.98
CA LYS A 56 4.17 -1.32 -23.15
C LYS A 56 3.38 -2.60 -22.89
N ALA A 57 4.04 -3.71 -22.60
CA ALA A 57 3.37 -4.95 -22.28
C ALA A 57 2.55 -4.79 -20.99
N GLU A 58 1.24 -4.95 -21.12
CA GLU A 58 0.39 -5.08 -19.95
C GLU A 58 0.64 -6.40 -19.25
N VAL A 59 0.52 -6.39 -17.92
CA VAL A 59 0.55 -7.61 -17.11
C VAL A 59 -0.61 -8.51 -17.54
N ALA A 60 -0.31 -9.72 -18.05
CA ALA A 60 -1.32 -10.70 -18.40
C ALA A 60 -2.17 -11.05 -17.17
N LYS A 61 -3.48 -11.31 -17.35
CA LYS A 61 -4.38 -11.62 -16.23
C LYS A 61 -3.89 -12.79 -15.37
N GLU A 62 -3.27 -13.79 -16.01
CA GLU A 62 -2.70 -14.97 -15.35
C GLU A 62 -1.51 -14.62 -14.45
N ASP A 63 -0.69 -13.65 -14.85
CA ASP A 63 0.48 -13.21 -14.09
C ASP A 63 0.12 -12.20 -12.97
N ARG A 64 -1.11 -11.67 -12.96
CA ARG A 64 -1.63 -10.84 -11.86
C ARG A 64 -1.95 -11.65 -10.61
N LEU A 65 -2.13 -12.97 -10.76
CA LEU A 65 -2.59 -13.88 -9.73
C LEU A 65 -1.49 -14.86 -9.33
N PRO A 66 -1.27 -15.09 -8.02
CA PRO A 66 -2.01 -14.54 -6.88
C PRO A 66 -1.60 -13.11 -6.52
N MET A 67 -2.49 -12.40 -5.81
CA MET A 67 -2.18 -11.10 -5.22
C MET A 67 -1.04 -11.21 -4.20
N SER A 68 -0.16 -10.20 -4.17
CA SER A 68 0.86 -10.04 -3.12
C SER A 68 0.25 -10.14 -1.72
N GLN A 69 0.83 -10.99 -0.87
CA GLN A 69 0.46 -11.12 0.54
C GLN A 69 0.74 -9.82 1.29
N GLY A 70 1.85 -9.15 0.98
CA GLY A 70 2.20 -7.85 1.55
C GLY A 70 1.12 -6.81 1.28
N LEU A 71 0.69 -6.68 0.02
CA LEU A 71 -0.39 -5.77 -0.37
C LEU A 71 -1.73 -6.14 0.30
N LYS A 72 -2.06 -7.44 0.35
CA LYS A 72 -3.29 -7.92 0.99
C LYS A 72 -3.34 -7.56 2.47
N MET A 73 -2.24 -7.81 3.20
CA MET A 73 -2.12 -7.42 4.60
C MET A 73 -2.19 -5.91 4.76
N PHE A 74 -1.53 -5.16 3.87
CA PHE A 74 -1.54 -3.70 3.90
C PHE A 74 -2.96 -3.14 3.76
N LEU A 75 -3.70 -3.54 2.72
CA LEU A 75 -5.07 -3.08 2.47
C LEU A 75 -6.02 -3.44 3.62
N ARG A 76 -5.85 -4.62 4.23
CA ARG A 76 -6.63 -5.03 5.41
C ARG A 76 -6.41 -4.12 6.62
N ARG A 77 -5.18 -3.63 6.85
CA ARG A 77 -4.91 -2.65 7.93
C ARG A 77 -5.64 -1.32 7.71
N TYR A 78 -5.94 -0.99 6.45
CA TYR A 78 -6.76 0.16 6.08
C TYR A 78 -8.27 -0.14 6.05
N GLY A 79 -8.69 -1.35 6.43
CA GLY A 79 -10.09 -1.75 6.48
C GLY A 79 -10.66 -2.30 5.17
N PHE A 80 -9.80 -2.61 4.19
CA PHE A 80 -10.25 -3.14 2.90
C PHE A 80 -9.97 -4.64 2.78
N ASP A 81 -11.01 -5.41 2.48
CA ASP A 81 -10.89 -6.77 1.97
C ASP A 81 -11.12 -6.74 0.45
N VAL A 82 -10.06 -7.06 -0.29
CA VAL A 82 -9.96 -6.93 -1.74
C VAL A 82 -9.59 -8.29 -2.31
N LYS A 83 -10.35 -8.73 -3.33
CA LYS A 83 -10.01 -9.95 -4.07
C LYS A 83 -8.91 -9.67 -5.09
N PRO A 84 -8.05 -10.65 -5.41
CA PRO A 84 -6.97 -10.46 -6.36
C PRO A 84 -7.40 -9.87 -7.72
N GLU A 85 -8.55 -10.27 -8.25
CA GLU A 85 -9.10 -9.85 -9.54
C GLU A 85 -9.49 -8.36 -9.57
N MET A 86 -9.69 -7.76 -8.40
CA MET A 86 -10.04 -6.35 -8.27
C MET A 86 -8.81 -5.43 -8.25
N VAL A 87 -7.62 -5.99 -8.05
CA VAL A 87 -6.39 -5.21 -7.91
C VAL A 87 -5.94 -4.71 -9.29
N ASN A 88 -5.65 -3.42 -9.36
CA ASN A 88 -5.10 -2.76 -10.54
C ASN A 88 -3.96 -1.82 -10.14
N ASP A 89 -3.22 -1.31 -11.12
CA ASP A 89 -2.03 -0.49 -10.90
C ASP A 89 -2.34 0.75 -10.05
N GLN A 90 -3.51 1.38 -10.22
CA GLN A 90 -3.88 2.56 -9.42
C GLN A 90 -4.05 2.22 -7.94
N ILE A 91 -4.61 1.05 -7.62
CA ILE A 91 -4.71 0.55 -6.23
C ILE A 91 -3.32 0.27 -5.67
N VAL A 92 -2.44 -0.39 -6.44
CA VAL A 92 -1.07 -0.71 -6.03
C VAL A 92 -0.28 0.57 -5.76
N GLU A 93 -0.32 1.53 -6.68
CA GLU A 93 0.37 2.81 -6.55
C GLU A 93 -0.14 3.61 -5.34
N THR A 94 -1.46 3.71 -5.18
CA THR A 94 -2.06 4.45 -4.06
C THR A 94 -1.74 3.79 -2.71
N ALA A 95 -1.73 2.46 -2.66
CA ALA A 95 -1.28 1.72 -1.47
C ALA A 95 0.20 1.95 -1.18
N GLY A 96 1.04 2.02 -2.21
CA GLY A 96 2.46 2.40 -2.09
C GLY A 96 2.66 3.78 -1.49
N ASP A 97 1.92 4.79 -1.97
CA ASP A 97 1.97 6.16 -1.40
C ASP A 97 1.59 6.18 0.09
N LEU A 98 0.57 5.40 0.47
CA LEU A 98 0.16 5.26 1.87
C LEU A 98 1.21 4.52 2.71
N PHE A 99 1.84 3.49 2.15
CA PHE A 99 2.93 2.76 2.81
C PHE A 99 4.12 3.67 3.13
N GLU A 100 4.49 4.56 2.21
CA GLU A 100 5.54 5.56 2.45
C GLU A 100 5.15 6.55 3.55
N CYS A 101 3.87 6.96 3.61
CA CYS A 101 3.38 7.80 4.71
C CYS A 101 3.51 7.09 6.07
N ASP A 102 3.14 5.81 6.14
CA ASP A 102 3.30 4.99 7.35
C ASP A 102 4.77 4.83 7.75
N ALA A 103 5.67 4.68 6.76
CA ALA A 103 7.10 4.59 7.01
C ALA A 103 7.65 5.89 7.62
N VAL A 104 7.22 7.06 7.11
CA VAL A 104 7.60 8.36 7.68
C VAL A 104 7.11 8.50 9.13
N GLU A 105 5.86 8.14 9.42
CA GLU A 105 5.36 8.21 10.79
C GLU A 105 6.11 7.27 11.73
N LYS A 106 6.42 6.05 11.29
CA LYS A 106 7.21 5.11 12.07
C LYS A 106 8.62 5.64 12.33
N LEU A 107 9.26 6.22 11.32
CA LEU A 107 10.61 6.77 11.40
C LEU A 107 10.75 7.82 12.51
N PHE A 108 9.75 8.69 12.66
CA PHE A 108 9.79 9.77 13.66
C PHE A 108 9.06 9.44 14.97
N SER A 109 8.43 8.27 15.09
CA SER A 109 7.62 7.89 16.26
C SER A 109 8.39 7.92 17.58
N SER A 110 9.64 7.43 17.61
CA SER A 110 10.47 7.45 18.81
C SER A 110 10.83 8.89 19.22
N TYR A 111 11.28 9.70 18.26
CA TYR A 111 11.62 11.10 18.49
C TYR A 111 10.41 11.90 18.99
N LEU A 112 9.23 11.72 18.38
CA LEU A 112 8.02 12.43 18.79
C LEU A 112 7.52 12.00 20.18
N ARG A 113 7.76 10.74 20.57
CA ARG A 113 7.51 10.29 21.95
C ARG A 113 8.42 11.00 22.94
N ASP A 114 9.70 11.18 22.61
CA ASP A 114 10.64 11.90 23.48
C ASP A 114 10.28 13.40 23.56
N VAL A 115 9.80 13.98 22.46
CA VAL A 115 9.23 15.33 22.44
C VAL A 115 8.02 15.44 23.36
N SER A 116 7.10 14.47 23.33
CA SER A 116 5.93 14.43 24.22
C SER A 116 6.34 14.49 25.70
N LEU A 117 7.38 13.74 26.10
CA LEU A 117 7.93 13.80 27.45
C LEU A 117 8.55 15.16 27.75
N CYS A 118 9.34 15.70 26.83
CA CYS A 118 9.97 17.02 26.98
C CYS A 118 8.95 18.16 27.15
N LEU A 119 7.84 18.13 26.40
CA LEU A 119 6.74 19.10 26.50
C LEU A 119 6.07 19.04 27.88
N LYS A 120 5.89 17.83 28.42
CA LYS A 120 5.34 17.64 29.76
C LYS A 120 6.29 18.15 30.83
N ASP A 121 7.57 17.81 30.76
CA ASP A 121 8.56 18.18 31.79
C ASP A 121 8.88 19.68 31.78
N THR A 122 8.88 20.30 30.59
CA THR A 122 9.28 21.71 30.43
C THR A 122 8.12 22.69 30.58
N SER A 123 6.96 22.35 30.04
CA SER A 123 5.79 23.22 29.97
C SER A 123 4.55 22.69 30.70
N GLY A 124 4.59 21.47 31.25
CA GLY A 124 3.44 20.86 31.90
C GLY A 124 2.34 20.42 30.92
N ILE A 125 2.61 20.39 29.62
CA ILE A 125 1.61 20.07 28.60
C ILE A 125 1.38 18.56 28.57
N ASN A 126 0.14 18.12 28.79
CA ASN A 126 -0.20 16.71 28.67
C ASN A 126 -0.44 16.31 27.21
N CYS A 127 0.49 15.55 26.64
CA CYS A 127 0.46 15.10 25.26
C CYS A 127 0.02 13.63 25.07
N GLU A 128 -0.56 12.98 26.09
CA GLU A 128 -0.94 11.55 26.03
C GLU A 128 -1.88 11.22 24.86
N ASN A 129 -2.79 12.14 24.53
CA ASN A 129 -3.76 11.98 23.44
C ASN A 129 -3.32 12.63 22.12
N TRP A 130 -2.09 13.11 22.01
CA TRP A 130 -1.63 13.80 20.82
C TRP A 130 -1.12 12.82 19.76
N GLY A 131 -1.62 12.98 18.53
CA GLY A 131 -1.05 12.31 17.37
C GLY A 131 0.28 12.93 16.92
N ASN A 132 1.02 12.19 16.09
CA ASN A 132 2.32 12.61 15.56
C ASN A 132 2.30 13.98 14.87
N LEU A 133 1.24 14.30 14.13
CA LEU A 133 1.09 15.63 13.52
C LEU A 133 1.06 16.73 14.57
N LYS A 134 0.26 16.58 15.64
CA LYS A 134 0.10 17.60 16.67
C LYS A 134 1.41 17.81 17.44
N LEU A 135 2.12 16.72 17.76
CA LEU A 135 3.47 16.79 18.35
C LEU A 135 4.46 17.50 17.43
N ALA A 136 4.47 17.17 16.13
CA ALA A 136 5.34 17.81 15.16
C ALA A 136 5.00 19.30 14.96
N THR A 137 3.73 19.67 15.05
CA THR A 137 3.29 21.07 15.00
C THR A 137 3.73 21.86 16.24
N ALA A 138 3.72 21.27 17.44
CA ALA A 138 4.25 21.96 18.62
C ALA A 138 5.73 22.32 18.50
N LEU A 139 6.51 21.46 17.83
CA LEU A 139 7.92 21.76 17.53
C LEU A 139 8.09 23.03 16.69
N ILE A 140 7.24 23.25 15.69
CA ILE A 140 7.36 24.46 14.86
C ILE A 140 6.92 25.71 15.63
N VAL A 141 5.94 25.60 16.52
CA VAL A 141 5.54 26.72 17.40
C VAL A 141 6.67 27.11 18.35
N ILE A 142 7.39 26.14 18.94
CA ILE A 142 8.55 26.40 19.83
C ILE A 142 9.67 27.14 19.09
N PHE A 143 10.02 26.70 17.89
CA PHE A 143 11.16 27.24 17.14
C PHE A 143 10.82 28.41 16.22
N GLY A 144 9.55 28.82 16.19
CA GLY A 144 9.02 29.86 15.33
C GLY A 144 8.52 29.31 13.99
N PRO A 145 7.25 29.54 13.63
CA PRO A 145 6.74 29.19 12.30
C PRO A 145 7.37 30.06 11.20
N GLU A 146 7.47 29.52 9.98
CA GLU A 146 7.74 30.33 8.78
C GLU A 146 6.56 31.31 8.57
N GLU A 147 6.80 32.51 8.03
CA GLU A 147 5.81 33.62 8.00
C GLU A 147 4.45 33.24 7.37
N ASP A 148 4.41 32.23 6.51
CA ASP A 148 3.21 31.78 5.80
C ASP A 148 2.49 30.59 6.48
N ASP A 149 3.06 30.03 7.55
CA ASP A 149 2.58 28.80 8.16
C ASP A 149 1.68 29.06 9.37
N ASN A 150 0.44 29.52 9.12
CA ASN A 150 -0.59 29.68 10.16
C ASN A 150 -1.41 28.40 10.41
N ASP A 151 -1.09 27.30 9.74
CA ASP A 151 -1.86 26.05 9.84
C ASP A 151 -1.73 25.37 11.22
N PHE A 152 -0.74 25.75 12.03
CA PHE A 152 -0.60 25.22 13.39
C PHE A 152 -1.82 25.51 14.27
N ARG A 153 -2.53 26.63 14.05
CA ARG A 153 -3.74 27.00 14.81
C ARG A 153 -4.95 26.09 14.51
N LYS A 154 -4.91 25.34 13.40
CA LYS A 154 -5.93 24.32 13.11
C LYS A 154 -5.66 23.01 13.86
N VAL A 155 -4.47 22.86 14.46
CA VAL A 155 -3.98 21.61 15.05
C VAL A 155 -3.79 21.74 16.57
N LEU A 156 -3.32 22.91 17.04
CA LEU A 156 -3.13 23.24 18.45
C LEU A 156 -4.20 24.24 18.91
N SER A 157 -4.58 24.18 20.18
CA SER A 157 -5.43 25.21 20.80
C SER A 157 -4.62 26.49 21.08
N GLU A 158 -5.31 27.62 21.27
CA GLU A 158 -4.66 28.89 21.60
C GLU A 158 -3.88 28.81 22.92
N ASP A 159 -4.39 28.09 23.93
CA ASP A 159 -3.68 27.88 25.20
C ASP A 159 -2.39 27.07 25.01
N GLU A 160 -2.44 26.02 24.19
CA GLU A 160 -1.26 25.22 23.84
C GLU A 160 -0.22 26.07 23.12
N VAL A 161 -0.65 26.87 22.14
CA VAL A 161 0.23 27.77 21.39
C VAL A 161 0.87 28.81 22.30
N SER A 162 0.07 29.52 23.11
CA SER A 162 0.57 30.54 24.04
C SER A 162 1.61 29.94 24.99
N LYS A 163 1.29 28.76 25.56
CA LYS A 163 2.18 28.09 26.51
C LYS A 163 3.51 27.68 25.87
N LEU A 164 3.46 27.13 24.66
CA LEU A 164 4.66 26.74 23.90
C LEU A 164 5.53 27.95 23.55
N MET A 165 4.92 29.08 23.18
CA MET A 165 5.63 30.32 22.87
C MET A 165 6.27 30.94 24.12
N ASP A 166 5.54 31.00 25.23
CA ASP A 166 6.03 31.54 26.51
C ASP A 166 7.23 30.76 27.04
N ASP A 167 7.19 29.43 26.86
CA ASP A 167 8.24 28.53 27.32
C ASP A 167 9.30 28.22 26.25
N ALA A 168 9.21 28.79 25.05
CA ALA A 168 10.02 28.42 23.87
C ALA A 168 11.53 28.36 24.17
N ARG A 169 12.05 29.36 24.92
CA ARG A 169 13.47 29.44 25.27
C ARG A 169 13.96 28.29 26.15
N LYS A 170 13.07 27.65 26.91
CA LYS A 170 13.40 26.52 27.80
C LYS A 170 13.76 25.25 27.02
N TYR A 171 13.34 25.16 25.76
CA TYR A 171 13.64 24.04 24.88
C TYR A 171 15.00 24.15 24.20
N TYR A 172 15.66 25.30 24.27
CA TYR A 172 16.97 25.51 23.65
C TYR A 172 18.05 24.69 24.37
N GLY A 173 18.76 23.86 23.62
CA GLY A 173 19.74 22.91 24.16
C GLY A 173 19.16 21.55 24.54
N VAL A 174 17.83 21.43 24.61
CA VAL A 174 17.13 20.15 24.84
C VAL A 174 16.66 19.57 23.51
N LEU A 175 16.03 20.40 22.67
CA LEU A 175 15.55 20.03 21.36
C LEU A 175 16.42 20.63 20.25
N SER A 176 16.67 19.84 19.20
CA SER A 176 17.38 20.31 18.01
C SER A 176 16.41 21.01 17.06
N MET A 177 16.63 22.31 16.80
CA MET A 177 15.85 23.09 15.85
C MET A 177 15.85 22.45 14.45
N ALA A 178 17.02 22.02 13.96
CA ALA A 178 17.15 21.43 12.63
C ALA A 178 16.38 20.10 12.51
N LEU A 179 16.47 19.23 13.52
CA LEU A 179 15.72 17.97 13.53
C LEU A 179 14.21 18.22 13.66
N SER A 180 13.83 19.22 14.46
CA SER A 180 12.44 19.61 14.68
C SER A 180 11.77 20.09 13.40
N LEU A 181 12.42 21.01 12.67
CA LEU A 181 11.93 21.51 11.39
C LEU A 181 11.83 20.39 10.34
N ARG A 182 12.84 19.51 10.27
CA ARG A 182 12.82 18.35 9.36
C ARG A 182 11.66 17.41 9.68
N THR A 183 11.45 17.12 10.97
CA THR A 183 10.38 16.24 11.45
C THR A 183 9.01 16.82 11.07
N TYR A 184 8.78 18.09 11.38
CA TYR A 184 7.54 18.79 11.03
C TYR A 184 7.27 18.76 9.53
N LYS A 185 8.23 19.15 8.69
CA LYS A 185 8.06 19.15 7.22
C LYS A 185 7.70 17.77 6.68
N LYS A 186 8.38 16.71 7.16
CA LYS A 186 8.13 15.33 6.72
C LYS A 186 6.77 14.81 7.20
N ILE A 187 6.44 14.97 8.48
CA ILE A 187 5.17 14.51 9.05
C ILE A 187 3.99 15.26 8.44
N ARG A 188 4.08 16.59 8.27
CA ARG A 188 3.03 17.38 7.64
C ARG A 188 2.79 16.95 6.19
N SER A 189 3.86 16.75 5.42
CA SER A 189 3.75 16.26 4.04
C SER A 189 3.09 14.89 3.98
N ALA A 190 3.55 13.94 4.82
CA ALA A 190 2.98 12.61 4.89
C ALA A 190 1.51 12.63 5.31
N TYR A 191 1.13 13.48 6.26
CA TYR A 191 -0.26 13.63 6.70
C TYR A 191 -1.19 14.12 5.57
N ARG A 192 -0.76 15.13 4.80
CA ARG A 192 -1.53 15.64 3.65
C ARG A 192 -1.74 14.55 2.60
N VAL A 193 -0.63 13.92 2.17
CA VAL A 193 -0.67 12.84 1.17
C VAL A 193 -1.52 11.68 1.67
N ARG A 194 -1.38 11.26 2.94
CA ARG A 194 -2.16 10.16 3.50
C ARG A 194 -3.66 10.43 3.42
N ASN A 195 -4.11 11.63 3.80
CA ASN A 195 -5.54 11.95 3.78
C ASN A 195 -6.11 11.92 2.35
N GLU A 196 -5.38 12.51 1.40
CA GLU A 196 -5.77 12.49 -0.02
C GLU A 196 -5.80 11.06 -0.58
N LYS A 197 -4.75 10.29 -0.32
CA LYS A 197 -4.59 8.92 -0.85
C LYS A 197 -5.53 7.92 -0.21
N LYS A 198 -5.92 8.12 1.06
CA LYS A 198 -6.93 7.29 1.72
C LYS A 198 -8.29 7.42 1.01
N ILE A 199 -8.73 8.65 0.74
CA ILE A 199 -9.98 8.92 0.01
C ILE A 199 -9.91 8.35 -1.41
N LEU A 200 -8.78 8.53 -2.09
CA LEU A 200 -8.58 7.98 -3.43
C LEU A 200 -8.65 6.45 -3.41
N LEU A 201 -7.99 5.80 -2.46
CA LEU A 201 -8.00 4.34 -2.33
C LEU A 201 -9.41 3.80 -2.09
N GLU A 202 -10.19 4.45 -1.22
CA GLU A 202 -11.60 4.12 -0.98
C GLU A 202 -12.41 4.16 -2.28
N SER A 203 -12.25 5.23 -3.07
CA SER A 203 -12.92 5.40 -4.36
C SER A 203 -12.52 4.32 -5.37
N LEU A 204 -11.22 4.03 -5.48
CA LEU A 204 -10.69 3.04 -6.42
C LEU A 204 -11.20 1.63 -6.09
N ILE A 205 -11.17 1.25 -4.80
CA ILE A 205 -11.65 -0.06 -4.36
C ILE A 205 -13.15 -0.19 -4.59
N LYS A 206 -13.94 0.87 -4.35
CA LYS A 206 -15.37 0.86 -4.63
C LYS A 206 -15.65 0.60 -6.12
N LYS A 207 -14.99 1.34 -7.02
CA LYS A 207 -15.12 1.15 -8.47
C LYS A 207 -14.71 -0.25 -8.91
N ALA A 208 -13.62 -0.78 -8.35
CA ALA A 208 -13.15 -2.11 -8.66
C ALA A 208 -14.13 -3.20 -8.20
N LYS A 209 -14.80 -3.03 -7.05
CA LYS A 209 -15.88 -3.93 -6.58
C LYS A 209 -17.05 -3.94 -7.55
N GLU A 210 -17.54 -2.75 -7.92
CA GLU A 210 -18.68 -2.60 -8.84
C GLU A 210 -18.38 -3.22 -10.21
N ALA A 211 -17.18 -2.99 -10.76
CA ALA A 211 -16.75 -3.58 -12.02
C ALA A 211 -16.67 -5.12 -11.94
N PHE A 212 -16.06 -5.65 -10.88
CA PHE A 212 -15.94 -7.08 -10.65
C PHE A 212 -17.32 -7.77 -10.50
N GLU A 213 -18.25 -7.16 -9.76
CA GLU A 213 -19.61 -7.67 -9.61
C GLU A 213 -20.38 -7.66 -10.94
N ALA A 214 -20.23 -6.59 -11.74
CA ALA A 214 -20.84 -6.49 -13.06
C ALA A 214 -20.29 -7.54 -14.05
N GLU A 215 -18.98 -7.82 -14.03
CA GLU A 215 -18.37 -8.88 -14.83
C GLU A 215 -18.92 -10.26 -14.44
N GLN A 216 -19.07 -10.54 -13.15
CA GLN A 216 -19.63 -11.82 -12.69
C GLN A 216 -21.11 -12.01 -13.06
N ALA A 217 -21.92 -10.94 -13.01
CA ALA A 217 -23.32 -11.01 -13.41
C ALA A 217 -23.48 -11.39 -14.91
N GLN A 218 -22.65 -10.81 -15.78
CA GLN A 218 -22.66 -11.12 -17.22
C GLN A 218 -22.21 -12.54 -17.56
N VAL A 219 -21.35 -13.15 -16.74
CA VAL A 219 -20.94 -14.56 -16.90
C VAL A 219 -22.09 -15.49 -16.52
N CYS A 220 -22.87 -15.15 -15.49
CA CYS A 220 -24.01 -15.94 -15.03
C CYS A 220 -25.16 -15.97 -16.04
N GLU A 221 -25.43 -14.85 -16.73
CA GLU A 221 -26.49 -14.76 -17.75
C GLU A 221 -26.19 -15.53 -19.05
N LYS A 222 -24.93 -15.92 -19.29
CA LYS A 222 -24.51 -16.63 -20.51
C LYS A 222 -24.55 -18.16 -20.38
N VAL A 223 -24.97 -18.71 -19.24
CA VAL A 223 -25.13 -20.16 -19.06
C VAL A 223 -26.48 -20.60 -19.64
N PRO A 224 -26.54 -21.45 -20.67
CA PRO A 224 -27.81 -21.93 -21.22
C PRO A 224 -28.57 -22.75 -20.17
N PRO A 225 -29.91 -22.70 -20.11
CA PRO A 225 -30.67 -23.58 -19.24
C PRO A 225 -30.36 -25.05 -19.59
N PRO A 226 -30.36 -25.97 -18.61
CA PRO A 226 -30.14 -27.37 -18.88
C PRO A 226 -31.20 -27.85 -19.87
N LEU A 227 -30.77 -28.52 -20.94
CA LEU A 227 -31.66 -29.23 -21.85
C LEU A 227 -32.47 -30.23 -21.01
N THR A 228 -33.76 -29.96 -20.85
CA THR A 228 -34.70 -30.94 -20.32
C THR A 228 -34.72 -32.12 -21.29
N GLU A 229 -34.09 -33.23 -20.92
CA GLU A 229 -34.24 -34.50 -21.61
C GLU A 229 -35.73 -34.86 -21.62
N SER A 230 -36.35 -34.76 -22.78
CA SER A 230 -37.66 -35.34 -23.05
C SER A 230 -37.52 -36.85 -22.93
N VAL A 231 -38.13 -37.42 -21.89
CA VAL A 231 -38.31 -38.86 -21.73
C VAL A 231 -39.22 -39.35 -22.85
N GLU A 232 -38.63 -39.89 -23.92
CA GLU A 232 -39.37 -40.73 -24.88
C GLU A 232 -39.84 -42.00 -24.15
N GLN A 233 -41.15 -42.14 -24.03
CA GLN A 233 -41.78 -43.38 -23.60
C GLN A 233 -41.57 -44.44 -24.70
N VAL A 234 -40.67 -45.40 -24.44
CA VAL A 234 -40.58 -46.63 -25.22
C VAL A 234 -41.73 -47.53 -24.79
N GLU A 235 -42.79 -47.59 -25.59
CA GLU A 235 -43.81 -48.64 -25.50
C GLU A 235 -43.19 -50.00 -25.81
N VAL A 236 -43.11 -50.84 -24.78
CA VAL A 236 -42.65 -52.22 -24.86
C VAL A 236 -43.75 -53.07 -25.52
N LEU A 237 -43.38 -53.71 -26.63
CA LEU A 237 -44.16 -54.74 -27.32
C LEU A 237 -44.57 -55.87 -26.37
N GLY A 238 -45.86 -55.99 -26.09
CA GLY A 238 -46.48 -57.16 -25.49
C GLY A 238 -46.97 -58.14 -26.55
N TYR A 239 -46.25 -59.23 -26.74
CA TYR A 239 -46.77 -60.45 -27.35
C TYR A 239 -47.71 -61.16 -26.37
N GLY A 240 -48.88 -61.64 -26.83
CA GLY A 240 -49.53 -62.80 -26.21
C GLY A 240 -51.06 -62.90 -26.23
N GLN A 241 -51.55 -63.70 -27.19
CA GLN A 241 -52.66 -64.68 -27.11
C GLN A 241 -54.13 -64.21 -27.03
N GLY A 242 -54.93 -64.73 -27.97
CA GLY A 242 -56.40 -64.73 -27.98
C GLY A 242 -56.97 -64.78 -29.38
#